data_AF-A0A517QZL7-F1
#
_entry.id   AF-A0A517QZL7-F1
#
_cell.length_a   1.000
_cell.length_b   1.000
_cell.length_c   1.000
_cell.angle_alpha   90.00
_cell.angle_beta   90.00
_cell.angle_gamma   90.00
#
_symmetry.space_group_name_H-M   'P 1'
#
loop_
_entity.id
_entity.type
_entity.pdbx_description
1 polymer ?
#
loop_
_entity_poly.entity_id
_entity_poly.type
_entity_poly.pdbx_seq_one_letter_code
_entity_poly.pdbx_strand_id
1 'polypeptide(L)'
;MECVKTVVEYSSLLPFQNMSKSDDCPENRCGLCGRTGVRTTAHHLIPRAVHRKRRFRERYGLEEMRRRKVDLCRLCHRAVHELIPSERELAENYSTITALLRHADIARHVAWAGKQKSR
;
A
#
# COMPACT_ATOMS: atom_id res chain seq x y z
N MET A 1 -10.08 57.42 -9.52
CA MET A 1 -11.30 56.95 -8.85
C MET A 1 -11.79 55.73 -9.62
N GLU A 2 -11.49 54.53 -9.14
CA GLU A 2 -12.30 53.78 -8.17
C GLU A 2 -13.69 53.40 -8.70
N CYS A 3 -14.04 52.14 -8.42
CA CYS A 3 -15.37 51.75 -7.97
C CYS A 3 -16.43 51.58 -9.09
N VAL A 4 -17.24 50.52 -9.17
CA VAL A 4 -17.54 49.37 -8.29
C VAL A 4 -18.17 48.26 -9.14
N LYS A 5 -17.96 47.03 -8.69
CA LYS A 5 -18.82 45.82 -8.74
C LYS A 5 -20.28 46.09 -9.13
N THR A 6 -20.89 45.12 -9.82
CA THR A 6 -21.98 44.31 -9.22
C THR A 6 -22.24 43.03 -10.01
N VAL A 7 -22.38 41.97 -9.22
CA VAL A 7 -22.87 40.64 -9.59
C VAL A 7 -24.39 40.63 -9.51
N VAL A 8 -25.08 40.09 -10.52
CA VAL A 8 -26.36 39.35 -10.49
C VAL A 8 -26.67 38.95 -11.95
N GLU A 9 -27.25 37.82 -12.32
CA GLU A 9 -28.10 36.84 -11.64
C GLU A 9 -27.85 35.49 -12.32
N TYR A 10 -27.92 34.46 -11.49
CA TYR A 10 -27.80 33.05 -11.80
C TYR A 10 -29.05 32.59 -12.56
N SER A 11 -28.95 32.34 -13.87
CA SER A 11 -30.02 31.66 -14.59
C SER A 11 -29.50 30.79 -15.72
N SER A 12 -29.79 29.50 -15.55
CA SER A 12 -29.94 28.47 -16.57
C SER A 12 -28.68 27.94 -17.28
N LEU A 13 -28.75 26.63 -17.49
CA LEU A 13 -27.95 25.78 -18.37
C LEU A 13 -26.69 25.18 -17.76
N LEU A 14 -26.85 24.06 -17.05
CA LEU A 14 -26.05 22.87 -17.38
C LEU A 14 -26.94 21.62 -17.26
N PRO A 15 -27.12 20.83 -18.34
CA PRO A 15 -27.61 19.47 -18.20
C PRO A 15 -26.57 18.74 -17.35
N PHE A 16 -27.00 18.15 -16.24
CA PHE A 16 -26.16 17.33 -15.37
C PHE A 16 -25.77 16.09 -16.17
N GLN A 17 -24.75 16.23 -17.02
CA GLN A 17 -24.16 15.16 -17.78
C GLN A 17 -23.75 14.11 -16.77
N ASN A 18 -24.47 13.00 -16.85
CA ASN A 18 -24.22 11.76 -16.17
C ASN A 18 -22.85 11.27 -16.67
N MET A 19 -21.80 11.82 -16.06
CA MET A 19 -20.42 11.53 -16.41
C MET A 19 -20.12 10.19 -15.75
N SER A 20 -20.29 9.15 -16.56
CA SER A 20 -19.75 7.82 -16.36
C SER A 20 -18.44 7.93 -15.61
N LYS A 21 -18.46 7.59 -14.32
CA LYS A 21 -17.25 7.13 -13.63
C LYS A 21 -16.82 5.90 -14.41
N SER A 22 -15.92 6.09 -15.35
CA SER A 22 -15.06 5.03 -15.80
C SER A 22 -14.33 4.55 -14.55
N ASP A 23 -14.91 3.53 -13.91
CA ASP A 23 -14.26 2.66 -12.95
C ASP A 23 -13.14 1.90 -13.68
N ASP A 24 -12.16 2.63 -14.23
CA ASP A 24 -10.83 2.10 -14.45
C ASP A 24 -10.15 2.10 -13.08
N CYS A 25 -10.66 1.23 -12.21
CA CYS A 25 -10.07 1.00 -10.91
C CYS A 25 -8.73 0.32 -11.22
N PRO A 26 -7.58 0.95 -10.90
CA PRO A 26 -6.29 0.35 -11.21
C PRO A 26 -6.31 -1.07 -10.66
N GLU A 27 -5.95 -2.03 -11.51
CA GLU A 27 -5.96 -3.45 -11.21
C GLU A 27 -4.92 -3.73 -10.11
N ASN A 28 -5.26 -3.34 -8.88
CA ASN A 28 -4.37 -3.30 -7.74
C ASN A 28 -4.02 -4.74 -7.40
N ARG A 29 -2.74 -5.07 -7.61
CA ARG A 29 -2.20 -6.39 -7.40
C ARG A 29 -1.47 -6.47 -6.06
N CYS A 30 -1.80 -7.47 -5.26
CA CYS A 30 -1.05 -7.74 -4.04
C CYS A 30 0.34 -8.31 -4.37
N GLY A 31 1.42 -7.70 -3.87
CA GLY A 31 2.80 -8.14 -4.08
C GLY A 31 3.17 -9.47 -3.40
N LEU A 32 2.31 -10.01 -2.51
CA LEU A 32 2.51 -11.35 -1.91
C LEU A 32 1.61 -12.41 -2.55
N CYS A 33 0.28 -12.25 -2.47
CA CYS A 33 -0.66 -13.26 -2.96
C CYS A 33 -1.08 -13.12 -4.42
N GLY A 34 -0.60 -12.10 -5.13
CA GLY A 34 -0.81 -11.93 -6.56
C GLY A 34 -2.24 -11.59 -7.00
N ARG A 35 -3.20 -11.52 -6.06
CA ARG A 35 -4.60 -11.16 -6.36
C ARG A 35 -4.72 -9.76 -6.93
N THR A 36 -5.57 -9.62 -7.94
CA THR A 36 -5.95 -8.35 -8.60
C THR A 36 -7.31 -7.85 -8.09
N GLY A 37 -7.64 -6.60 -8.35
CA GLY A 37 -8.92 -6.00 -7.96
C GLY A 37 -9.14 -5.92 -6.44
N VAL A 38 -8.06 -5.94 -5.65
CA VAL A 38 -8.14 -5.86 -4.18
C VAL A 38 -7.62 -4.52 -3.70
N ARG A 39 -8.22 -4.00 -2.61
CA ARG A 39 -7.66 -2.84 -1.92
C ARG A 39 -6.31 -3.21 -1.29
N THR A 40 -5.25 -2.57 -1.78
CA THR A 40 -3.89 -2.70 -1.26
C THR A 40 -3.54 -1.51 -0.37
N THR A 41 -2.57 -1.73 0.51
CA THR A 41 -1.97 -0.72 1.37
C THR A 41 -0.46 -0.88 1.31
N ALA A 42 0.27 0.23 1.26
CA ALA A 42 1.72 0.22 1.26
C ALA A 42 2.26 -0.30 2.59
N HIS A 43 3.01 -1.40 2.54
CA HIS A 43 3.69 -2.00 3.67
C HIS A 43 5.20 -1.78 3.55
N HIS A 44 5.83 -1.24 4.60
CA HIS A 44 7.28 -1.03 4.64
C HIS A 44 7.98 -2.33 5.01
N LEU A 45 8.76 -2.89 4.07
CA LEU A 45 9.58 -4.07 4.33
C LEU A 45 10.68 -3.81 5.38
N ILE A 46 11.10 -2.55 5.50
CA ILE A 46 11.95 -2.08 6.58
C ILE A 46 11.14 -1.07 7.41
N PRO A 47 10.58 -1.49 8.56
CA PRO A 47 9.73 -0.65 9.40
C PRO A 47 10.37 0.69 9.77
N ARG A 48 9.57 1.75 9.80
CA ARG A 48 10.05 3.11 10.14
C ARG A 48 10.67 3.17 11.53
N ALA A 49 10.20 2.36 12.47
CA ALA A 49 10.73 2.28 13.83
C ALA A 49 12.22 1.92 13.88
N VAL A 50 12.72 1.18 12.88
CA VAL A 50 14.14 0.79 12.81
C VAL A 50 15.02 1.80 12.06
N HIS A 51 14.44 2.76 11.34
CA HIS A 51 15.19 3.73 10.51
C HIS A 51 16.15 4.61 11.32
N ARG A 52 15.90 4.79 12.63
CA ARG A 52 16.79 5.55 13.53
C ARG A 52 17.99 4.76 14.03
N LYS A 53 17.99 3.43 13.92
CA LYS A 53 19.04 2.58 14.48
C LYS A 53 20.25 2.58 13.53
N ARG A 54 21.43 2.89 14.06
CA ARG A 54 22.69 3.02 13.30
C ARG A 54 22.96 1.82 12.40
N ARG A 55 22.84 0.60 12.94
CA ARG A 55 23.08 -0.65 12.20
C ARG A 55 22.30 -0.79 10.88
N PHE A 56 21.05 -0.30 10.83
CA PHE A 56 20.22 -0.42 9.63
C PHE A 56 20.47 0.75 8.67
N ARG A 57 20.82 1.92 9.20
CA ARG A 57 21.29 3.04 8.38
C ARG A 57 22.59 2.70 7.65
N GLU A 58 23.53 2.05 8.34
CA GLU A 58 24.79 1.60 7.73
C GLU A 58 24.55 0.47 6.73
N ARG A 59 23.63 -0.47 7.01
CA ARG A 59 23.34 -1.62 6.15
C ARG A 59 22.58 -1.26 4.86
N TYR A 60 21.57 -0.41 4.95
CA TYR A 60 20.65 -0.13 3.83
C TYR A 60 20.67 1.35 3.38
N GLY A 61 21.06 2.28 4.26
CA GLY A 61 20.89 3.71 3.99
C GLY A 61 19.46 4.21 4.18
N LEU A 62 19.31 5.49 4.56
CA LEU A 62 18.00 6.05 4.91
C LEU A 62 17.01 6.09 3.74
N GLU A 63 17.49 6.42 2.54
CA GLU A 63 16.62 6.54 1.38
C GLU A 63 16.08 5.17 0.93
N GLU A 64 16.92 4.15 0.91
CA GLU A 64 16.49 2.80 0.54
C GLU A 64 15.46 2.27 1.52
N MET A 65 15.69 2.42 2.83
CA MET A 65 14.73 2.02 3.86
C MET A 65 13.37 2.71 3.70
N ARG A 66 13.33 3.94 3.19
CA ARG A 66 12.08 4.66 2.92
C ARG A 66 11.41 4.20 1.63
N ARG A 67 12.20 3.85 0.61
CA ARG A 67 11.71 3.43 -0.71
C ARG A 67 11.25 1.97 -0.75
N ARG A 68 11.84 1.07 0.05
CA ARG A 68 11.45 -0.35 0.12
C ARG A 68 10.08 -0.52 0.77
N LYS A 69 9.05 -0.46 -0.07
CA LYS A 69 7.66 -0.73 0.27
C LYS A 69 7.07 -1.69 -0.75
N VAL A 70 6.04 -2.42 -0.34
CA VAL A 70 5.27 -3.31 -1.20
C VAL A 70 3.78 -3.10 -0.95
N ASP A 71 2.98 -3.13 -2.01
CA ASP A 71 1.53 -3.03 -1.91
C ASP A 71 0.93 -4.38 -1.55
N LEU A 72 0.35 -4.46 -0.36
CA LEU A 72 -0.25 -5.69 0.16
C LEU A 72 -1.74 -5.51 0.37
N CYS A 73 -2.51 -6.54 0.03
CA CYS A 73 -3.91 -6.60 0.43
C CYS A 73 -4.03 -6.72 1.97
N ARG A 74 -5.19 -6.33 2.51
CA ARG A 74 -5.45 -6.36 3.97
C ARG A 74 -5.14 -7.71 4.63
N LEU A 75 -5.47 -8.83 3.97
CA LEU A 75 -5.20 -10.18 4.48
C LEU A 75 -3.70 -10.48 4.60
N CYS A 76 -2.91 -10.11 3.58
CA CYS A 76 -1.47 -10.34 3.61
C CYS A 76 -0.78 -9.36 4.57
N HIS A 77 -1.22 -8.10 4.61
CA HIS A 77 -0.66 -7.11 5.50
C HIS A 77 -0.83 -7.52 6.97
N ARG A 78 -2.04 -7.95 7.37
CA ARG A 78 -2.28 -8.46 8.72
C ARG A 78 -1.40 -9.67 9.03
N ALA A 79 -1.33 -10.64 8.10
CA ALA A 79 -0.56 -11.85 8.33
C ALA A 79 0.94 -11.60 8.52
N VAL A 80 1.53 -10.63 7.81
CA VAL A 80 2.95 -10.27 8.04
C VAL A 80 3.17 -9.80 9.48
N HIS A 81 2.30 -8.96 10.01
CA HIS A 81 2.42 -8.48 11.39
C HIS A 81 1.99 -9.51 12.45
N GLU A 82 1.13 -10.45 12.10
CA GLU A 82 0.68 -11.52 13.00
C GLU A 82 1.73 -12.64 13.12
N LEU A 83 2.36 -13.01 12.00
CA LEU A 83 3.40 -14.04 11.95
C LEU A 83 4.78 -13.51 12.33
N ILE A 84 5.08 -12.25 11.98
CA ILE A 84 6.33 -11.57 12.35
C ILE A 84 5.98 -10.28 13.10
N PRO A 85 5.62 -10.38 14.40
CA PRO A 85 5.25 -9.22 15.20
C PRO A 85 6.44 -8.30 15.49
N SER A 86 7.67 -8.84 15.46
CA SER A 86 8.89 -8.09 15.71
C SER A 86 9.31 -7.29 14.47
N GLU A 87 9.10 -5.97 14.50
CA GLU A 87 9.59 -5.05 13.46
C GLU A 87 11.11 -5.15 13.25
N ARG A 88 11.84 -5.52 14.32
CA ARG A 88 13.27 -5.74 14.28
C ARG A 88 13.61 -6.95 13.41
N GLU A 89 12.93 -8.06 13.64
CA GLU A 89 13.13 -9.31 12.92
C GLU A 89 12.75 -9.14 11.44
N LEU A 90 11.63 -8.44 11.18
CA LEU A 90 11.19 -8.12 9.82
C LEU A 90 12.31 -7.39 9.04
N ALA A 91 12.95 -6.39 9.64
CA ALA A 91 14.04 -5.64 9.00
C ALA A 91 15.36 -6.44 8.86
N GLU A 92 15.63 -7.40 9.75
CA GLU A 92 16.87 -8.18 9.74
C GLU A 92 16.82 -9.34 8.76
N ASN A 93 15.74 -10.12 8.83
CA ASN A 93 15.66 -11.42 8.16
C ASN A 93 14.69 -11.40 6.96
N TYR A 94 13.73 -10.47 6.94
CA TYR A 94 12.60 -10.49 6.01
C TYR A 94 12.43 -9.16 5.25
N SER A 95 13.54 -8.49 4.93
CA SER A 95 13.56 -7.16 4.30
C SER A 95 13.24 -7.15 2.80
N THR A 96 12.87 -8.30 2.23
CA THR A 96 12.48 -8.50 0.82
C THR A 96 11.28 -9.44 0.71
N ILE A 97 10.53 -9.36 -0.39
CA ILE A 97 9.40 -10.26 -0.66
C ILE A 97 9.86 -11.73 -0.70
N THR A 98 10.98 -12.00 -1.38
CA THR A 98 11.56 -13.35 -1.44
C THR A 98 11.88 -13.88 -0.05
N ALA A 99 12.42 -13.04 0.85
CA ALA A 99 12.68 -13.44 2.21
C ALA A 99 11.38 -13.73 2.98
N LEU A 100 10.34 -12.90 2.85
CA LEU A 100 9.02 -13.17 3.43
C LEU A 100 8.44 -14.51 2.98
N LEU A 101 8.57 -14.84 1.69
CA LEU A 101 8.09 -16.10 1.13
C LEU A 101 8.91 -17.33 1.58
N ARG A 102 10.11 -17.15 2.15
CA ARG A 102 10.86 -18.26 2.77
C ARG A 102 10.30 -18.65 4.13
N HIS A 103 9.53 -17.79 4.79
CA HIS A 103 8.86 -18.13 6.03
C HIS A 103 7.70 -19.10 5.73
N ALA A 104 7.76 -20.32 6.26
CA ALA A 104 6.80 -21.38 5.96
C ALA A 104 5.35 -20.94 6.18
N ASP A 105 5.05 -20.29 7.31
CA ASP A 105 3.68 -19.82 7.58
C ASP A 105 3.20 -18.71 6.66
N ILE A 106 4.08 -17.79 6.25
CA ILE A 106 3.73 -16.75 5.28
C ILE A 106 3.46 -17.41 3.93
N ALA A 107 4.29 -18.35 3.50
CA ALA A 107 4.07 -19.07 2.24
C ALA A 107 2.73 -19.81 2.23
N ARG A 108 2.39 -20.53 3.31
CA ARG A 108 1.09 -21.20 3.47
C ARG A 108 -0.07 -20.20 3.43
N HIS A 109 0.06 -19.08 4.16
CA HIS A 109 -0.96 -18.03 4.18
C HIS A 109 -1.15 -17.42 2.78
N VAL A 110 -0.07 -17.12 2.09
CA VAL A 110 -0.08 -16.54 0.74
C VAL A 110 -0.77 -17.47 -0.27
N ALA A 111 -0.46 -18.76 -0.22
CA ALA A 111 -1.09 -19.78 -1.08
C ALA A 111 -2.59 -19.91 -0.82
N TRP A 112 -3.03 -19.83 0.43
CA TRP A 112 -4.46 -19.80 0.79
C TRP A 112 -5.12 -18.47 0.39
N ALA A 113 -4.47 -17.35 0.67
CA ALA A 113 -4.98 -16.00 0.42
C ALA A 113 -5.19 -15.74 -1.06
N GLY A 114 -4.34 -16.29 -1.93
CA GLY A 114 -4.47 -16.21 -3.40
C GLY A 114 -5.76 -16.82 -3.94
N LYS A 115 -6.33 -17.81 -3.23
CA LYS A 115 -7.57 -18.50 -3.62
C LYS A 115 -8.84 -17.80 -3.11
N GLN A 116 -8.68 -16.78 -2.25
CA GLN A 116 -9.82 -16.06 -1.68
C GLN A 116 -10.37 -15.03 -2.68
N LYS A 117 -11.69 -14.99 -2.82
CA LYS A 117 -12.39 -14.03 -3.69
C LYS A 117 -11.96 -12.59 -3.35
N SER A 118 -11.61 -11.81 -4.37
CA SER A 118 -11.44 -10.36 -4.26
C SER A 118 -12.82 -9.74 -4.02
N ARG A 119 -12.96 -8.95 -2.96
CA ARG A 119 -14.19 -8.24 -2.58
C ARG A 119 -13.89 -6.76 -2.43
#